data_AF-A0A1I0GEY0-F1
#
_entry.id   AF-A0A1I0GEY0-F1
#
_cell.length_a   1.000
_cell.length_b   1.000
_cell.length_c   1.000
_cell.angle_alpha   90.00
_cell.angle_beta   90.00
_cell.angle_gamma   90.00
#
_symmetry.space_group_name_H-M   'P 1'
#
loop_
_entity.id
_entity.type
_entity.pdbx_description
1 polymer ?
#
loop_
_entity_poly.entity_id
_entity_poly.type
_entity_poly.pdbx_seq_one_letter_code
_entity_poly.pdbx_strand_id
1 'polypeptide(L)'
;MSAYSVPATALIDETIVNKSRFICYIEHVTSPNEAKTFIESIQQAHPTASHHCYAFVAGAPNNTQVYGFSDDGEPSGTAGKPMFAVVQGSGLGELCAVVVRYFGGVKLGTGGLQRAYGGSVKEALAKLPTKVKIPMVHRSLACQYTQINDIQRIVESLDGAIISQTFAESIDLVVEIPLANETAFCEKITNVSAGQIQLKETR
;
A
#
# COMPACT_ATOMS: atom_id res chain seq x y z
N MET A 1 -9.00 10.29 2.46
CA MET A 1 -7.64 9.87 2.88
C MET A 1 -6.64 10.87 2.33
N SER A 2 -5.64 11.27 3.14
CA SER A 2 -4.53 12.10 2.68
C SER A 2 -3.52 11.28 1.90
N ALA A 3 -2.60 11.96 1.20
CA ALA A 3 -1.41 11.31 0.66
C ALA A 3 -0.66 10.54 1.75
N TYR A 4 -0.05 9.42 1.38
CA TYR A 4 0.78 8.59 2.26
C TYR A 4 2.01 8.07 1.51
N SER A 5 3.01 7.59 2.25
CA SER A 5 4.21 7.03 1.65
C SER A 5 4.08 5.53 1.43
N VAL A 6 4.61 5.04 0.32
CA VAL A 6 4.68 3.62 -0.06
C VAL A 6 6.12 3.26 -0.45
N PRO A 7 6.52 1.98 -0.45
CA PRO A 7 7.80 1.56 -1.00
C PRO A 7 7.96 2.05 -2.45
N ALA A 8 9.12 2.63 -2.78
CA ALA A 8 9.45 2.99 -4.16
C ALA A 8 10.05 1.82 -4.93
N THR A 9 10.75 0.94 -4.23
CA THR A 9 11.40 -0.27 -4.74
C THR A 9 11.34 -1.38 -3.70
N ALA A 10 11.50 -2.63 -4.14
CA ALA A 10 11.78 -3.73 -3.24
C ALA A 10 13.11 -3.51 -2.48
N LEU A 11 13.25 -4.13 -1.32
CA LEU A 11 14.47 -4.10 -0.51
C LEU A 11 14.72 -5.47 0.14
N ILE A 12 15.99 -5.82 0.25
CA ILE A 12 16.45 -6.98 1.01
C ILE A 12 17.50 -6.48 2.00
N ASP A 13 17.35 -6.87 3.27
CA ASP A 13 18.33 -6.57 4.32
C ASP A 13 18.59 -7.82 5.17
N GLU A 14 19.83 -8.03 5.59
CA GLU A 14 20.23 -9.20 6.37
C GLU A 14 20.87 -8.79 7.70
N THR A 15 20.43 -9.44 8.78
CA THR A 15 20.96 -9.26 10.13
C THR A 15 21.31 -10.62 10.75
N ILE A 16 22.44 -10.69 11.45
CA ILE A 16 22.86 -11.88 12.22
C ILE A 16 22.66 -11.63 13.71
N VAL A 17 21.92 -12.50 14.39
CA VAL A 17 21.69 -12.44 15.84
C VAL A 17 21.98 -13.81 16.46
N ASN A 18 22.98 -13.87 17.34
CA ASN A 18 23.40 -15.12 18.01
C ASN A 18 23.53 -16.30 17.02
N LYS A 19 24.29 -16.09 15.93
CA LYS A 19 24.52 -17.04 14.83
C LYS A 19 23.29 -17.38 13.97
N SER A 20 22.09 -16.97 14.36
CA SER A 20 20.90 -17.10 13.52
C SER A 20 20.90 -15.98 12.49
N ARG A 21 20.57 -16.31 11.24
CA ARG A 21 20.48 -15.35 10.13
C ARG A 21 19.03 -14.98 9.88
N PHE A 22 18.76 -13.69 9.80
CA PHE A 22 17.46 -13.10 9.51
C PHE A 22 17.56 -12.28 8.24
N ILE A 23 16.82 -12.65 7.21
CA ILE A 23 16.79 -11.94 5.93
C ILE A 23 15.41 -11.31 5.79
N CYS A 24 15.34 -9.99 5.88
CA CYS A 24 14.11 -9.22 5.70
C CYS A 24 13.96 -8.81 4.23
N TYR A 25 12.89 -9.29 3.61
CA TYR A 25 12.42 -8.87 2.31
C TYR A 25 11.27 -7.88 2.49
N ILE A 26 11.30 -6.78 1.74
CA ILE A 26 10.21 -5.80 1.68
C ILE A 26 9.81 -5.61 0.22
N GLU A 27 8.50 -5.63 -0.04
CA GLU A 27 7.92 -5.39 -1.37
C GLU A 27 6.73 -4.43 -1.30
N HIS A 28 6.53 -3.66 -2.38
CA HIS A 28 5.33 -2.87 -2.61
C HIS A 28 4.17 -3.81 -2.98
N VAL A 29 3.16 -3.92 -2.10
CA VAL A 29 1.95 -4.70 -2.37
C VAL A 29 0.69 -3.89 -2.15
N THR A 30 -0.25 -3.93 -3.10
CA THR A 30 -1.46 -3.10 -3.06
C THR A 30 -2.71 -3.85 -2.61
N SER A 31 -2.58 -5.17 -2.39
CA SER A 31 -3.68 -6.02 -1.96
C SER A 31 -3.20 -7.21 -1.11
N PRO A 32 -4.06 -7.79 -0.25
CA PRO A 32 -3.72 -9.01 0.48
C PRO A 32 -3.37 -10.18 -0.44
N ASN A 33 -3.92 -10.21 -1.66
CA ASN A 33 -3.59 -11.23 -2.65
C ASN A 33 -2.15 -11.08 -3.18
N GLU A 34 -1.72 -9.86 -3.51
CA GLU A 34 -0.31 -9.59 -3.85
C GLU A 34 0.64 -9.92 -2.70
N ALA A 35 0.26 -9.56 -1.45
CA ALA A 35 1.03 -9.92 -0.27
C ALA A 35 1.22 -11.44 -0.17
N LYS A 36 0.14 -12.21 -0.39
CA LYS A 36 0.18 -13.68 -0.38
C LYS A 36 1.10 -14.23 -1.47
N THR A 37 0.97 -13.76 -2.72
CA THR A 37 1.83 -14.19 -3.83
C THR A 37 3.31 -13.88 -3.54
N PHE A 38 3.60 -12.72 -2.96
CA PHE A 38 4.95 -12.37 -2.55
C PHE A 38 5.49 -13.32 -1.46
N ILE A 39 4.72 -13.59 -0.40
CA ILE A 39 5.10 -14.52 0.67
C ILE A 39 5.42 -15.91 0.11
N GLU A 40 4.56 -16.43 -0.77
CA GLU A 40 4.75 -17.73 -1.43
C GLU A 40 6.04 -17.76 -2.27
N SER A 41 6.37 -16.67 -2.97
CA SER A 41 7.62 -16.57 -3.74
C SER A 41 8.86 -16.63 -2.85
N ILE A 42 8.84 -16.00 -1.67
CA ILE A 42 9.94 -16.03 -0.70
C ILE A 42 10.08 -17.43 -0.07
N GLN A 43 8.96 -18.10 0.22
CA GLN A 43 8.96 -19.48 0.69
C GLN A 43 9.61 -20.43 -0.33
N GLN A 44 9.27 -20.27 -1.61
CA GLN A 44 9.86 -21.06 -2.70
C GLN A 44 11.36 -20.77 -2.90
N ALA A 45 11.78 -19.52 -2.71
CA ALA A 45 13.20 -19.13 -2.80
C ALA A 45 14.03 -19.66 -1.62
N HIS A 46 13.41 -19.93 -0.46
CA HIS A 46 14.06 -20.36 0.77
C HIS A 46 13.43 -21.64 1.36
N PRO A 47 13.43 -22.77 0.64
CA PRO A 47 12.74 -23.99 1.09
C PRO A 47 13.38 -24.65 2.32
N THR A 48 14.64 -24.31 2.62
CA THR A 48 15.41 -24.84 3.76
C THR A 48 15.45 -23.91 4.97
N ALA A 49 14.78 -22.75 4.91
CA ALA A 49 14.69 -21.85 6.05
C ALA A 49 13.84 -22.48 7.16
N SER A 50 14.09 -22.04 8.40
CA SER A 50 13.37 -22.52 9.56
C SER A 50 11.96 -21.92 9.63
N HIS A 51 11.83 -20.64 9.30
CA HIS A 51 10.57 -19.88 9.35
C HIS A 51 10.59 -18.74 8.32
N HIS A 52 9.42 -18.38 7.82
CA HIS A 52 9.09 -17.28 6.91
C HIS A 52 8.00 -16.40 7.53
N CYS A 53 8.31 -15.81 8.68
CA CYS A 53 7.38 -14.93 9.39
C CYS A 53 7.13 -13.67 8.55
N TYR A 54 5.92 -13.13 8.59
CA TYR A 54 5.57 -11.96 7.78
C TYR A 54 4.67 -10.98 8.51
N ALA A 55 4.65 -9.75 8.01
CA ALA A 55 3.71 -8.71 8.39
C ALA A 55 3.47 -7.75 7.21
N PHE A 56 2.24 -7.31 7.01
CA PHE A 56 1.90 -6.41 5.92
C PHE A 56 0.78 -5.42 6.27
N VAL A 57 0.81 -4.30 5.56
CA VAL A 57 -0.28 -3.34 5.39
C VAL A 57 -0.52 -3.22 3.89
N ALA A 58 -1.50 -3.93 3.36
CA ALA A 58 -1.71 -4.06 1.91
C ALA A 58 -2.69 -3.01 1.35
N GLY A 59 -2.56 -1.77 1.83
CA GLY A 59 -3.36 -0.64 1.42
C GLY A 59 -2.95 0.62 2.16
N ALA A 60 -3.86 1.57 2.31
CA ALA A 60 -3.58 2.78 3.07
C ALA A 60 -3.13 2.47 4.52
N PRO A 61 -2.22 3.26 5.11
CA PRO A 61 -1.61 2.98 6.42
C PRO A 61 -2.59 2.79 7.59
N ASN A 62 -3.83 3.29 7.43
CA ASN A 62 -4.89 3.24 8.44
C ASN A 62 -6.04 2.30 8.05
N ASN A 63 -5.92 1.56 6.93
CA ASN A 63 -6.95 0.62 6.50
C ASN A 63 -6.78 -0.73 7.20
N THR A 64 -7.43 -0.88 8.35
CA THR A 64 -7.29 -2.07 9.20
C THR A 64 -7.80 -3.36 8.56
N GLN A 65 -8.60 -3.29 7.50
CA GLN A 65 -9.16 -4.47 6.85
C GLN A 65 -8.13 -5.24 6.01
N VAL A 66 -7.00 -4.61 5.68
CA VAL A 66 -5.96 -5.17 4.82
C VAL A 66 -4.63 -5.35 5.56
N TYR A 67 -4.71 -5.58 6.87
CA TYR A 67 -3.57 -5.92 7.71
C TYR A 67 -3.43 -7.45 7.83
N GLY A 68 -2.19 -7.92 7.97
CA GLY A 68 -1.94 -9.33 8.25
C GLY A 68 -0.53 -9.56 8.79
N PHE A 69 -0.37 -10.61 9.58
CA PHE A 69 0.92 -11.07 10.09
C PHE A 69 0.86 -12.55 10.49
N SER A 70 2.01 -13.20 10.54
CA SER A 70 2.14 -14.60 10.96
C SER A 70 3.47 -14.87 11.64
N ASP A 71 3.45 -15.73 12.65
CA ASP A 71 4.65 -16.26 13.31
C ASP A 71 5.25 -17.46 12.56
N ASP A 72 4.57 -18.05 11.58
CA ASP A 72 5.06 -19.18 10.76
C ASP A 72 5.74 -20.31 11.56
N GLY A 73 5.13 -20.75 12.66
CA GLY A 73 5.66 -21.81 13.51
C GLY A 73 6.67 -21.37 14.58
N GLU A 74 7.06 -20.09 14.62
CA GLU A 74 7.70 -19.51 15.81
C GLU A 74 6.71 -19.51 17.00
N PRO A 75 7.20 -19.42 18.25
CA PRO A 75 6.32 -19.26 19.40
C PRO A 75 5.35 -18.09 19.21
N SER A 76 4.09 -18.31 19.57
CA SER A 76 3.02 -17.33 19.31
C SER A 76 3.36 -15.93 19.85
N GLY A 77 3.19 -14.92 18.99
CA GLY A 77 3.43 -13.52 19.31
C GLY A 77 4.89 -13.13 19.40
N THR A 78 5.82 -13.96 18.91
CA THR A 78 7.26 -13.66 18.98
C THR A 78 7.89 -13.17 17.67
N ALA A 79 7.19 -13.27 16.54
CA ALA A 79 7.70 -12.84 15.24
C ALA A 79 6.74 -11.89 14.52
N GLY A 80 5.57 -12.38 14.08
CA GLY A 80 4.63 -11.63 13.26
C GLY A 80 4.10 -10.37 13.94
N LYS A 81 3.73 -10.46 15.22
CA LYS A 81 3.22 -9.30 15.97
C LYS A 81 4.28 -8.20 16.16
N PRO A 82 5.52 -8.50 16.59
CA PRO A 82 6.63 -7.52 16.60
C PRO A 82 6.92 -6.89 15.23
N MET A 83 6.95 -7.69 14.16
CA MET A 83 7.15 -7.18 12.80
C MET A 83 6.03 -6.21 12.42
N PHE A 84 4.78 -6.60 12.67
CA PHE A 84 3.61 -5.80 12.35
C PHE A 84 3.58 -4.47 13.12
N ALA A 85 3.97 -4.46 14.40
CA ALA A 85 4.06 -3.23 15.18
C ALA A 85 5.06 -2.23 14.55
N VAL A 86 6.15 -2.72 13.96
CA VAL A 86 7.13 -1.89 13.25
C VAL A 86 6.60 -1.41 11.90
N VAL A 87 5.98 -2.30 11.10
CA VAL A 87 5.34 -1.94 9.83
C VAL A 87 4.27 -0.88 10.07
N GLN A 88 3.34 -1.11 11.00
CA GLN A 88 2.28 -0.17 11.34
C GLN A 88 2.84 1.15 11.89
N GLY A 89 3.82 1.09 12.79
CA GLY A 89 4.45 2.27 13.38
C GLY A 89 5.24 3.13 12.39
N SER A 90 5.60 2.58 11.22
CA SER A 90 6.29 3.33 10.16
C SER A 90 5.39 4.34 9.45
N GLY A 91 4.06 4.16 9.51
CA GLY A 91 3.10 4.97 8.76
C GLY A 91 3.13 4.75 7.24
N LEU A 92 3.87 3.76 6.74
CA LEU A 92 3.87 3.36 5.33
C LEU A 92 2.64 2.52 5.00
N GLY A 93 2.13 2.74 3.79
CA GLY A 93 1.08 1.90 3.19
C GLY A 93 1.67 0.97 2.14
N GLU A 94 0.86 0.01 1.72
CA GLU A 94 1.15 -0.88 0.59
C GLU A 94 2.50 -1.62 0.69
N LEU A 95 2.72 -2.25 1.84
CA LEU A 95 4.00 -2.85 2.19
C LEU A 95 3.78 -4.25 2.75
N CYS A 96 4.55 -5.23 2.26
CA CYS A 96 4.71 -6.54 2.88
C CYS A 96 6.17 -6.77 3.25
N ALA A 97 6.40 -7.18 4.51
CA ALA A 97 7.70 -7.59 5.01
C ALA A 97 7.67 -9.08 5.34
N VAL A 98 8.63 -9.84 4.78
CA VAL A 98 8.85 -11.26 5.09
C VAL A 98 10.24 -11.42 5.67
N VAL A 99 10.35 -11.99 6.86
CA VAL A 99 11.62 -12.28 7.50
C VAL A 99 11.87 -13.79 7.47
N VAL A 100 12.86 -14.17 6.66
CA VAL A 100 13.34 -15.55 6.54
C VAL A 100 14.39 -15.79 7.61
N ARG A 101 14.17 -16.81 8.44
CA ARG A 101 15.10 -17.18 9.51
C ARG A 101 15.80 -18.49 9.19
N TYR A 102 17.13 -18.49 9.32
CA TYR A 102 17.95 -19.70 9.42
C TYR A 102 18.48 -19.86 10.84
N PHE A 103 18.11 -20.94 11.51
CA PHE A 103 18.52 -21.18 12.90
C PHE A 103 20.03 -21.44 13.03
N GLY A 104 20.70 -20.70 13.91
CA GLY A 104 22.14 -20.77 14.12
C GLY A 104 22.63 -21.68 15.25
N GLY A 105 21.76 -22.54 15.80
CA GLY A 105 22.10 -23.44 16.91
C GLY A 105 21.96 -22.84 18.31
N VAL A 106 21.70 -21.53 18.44
CA VAL A 106 21.54 -20.84 19.74
C VAL A 106 20.11 -20.32 19.88
N LYS A 107 19.42 -20.75 20.95
CA LYS A 107 18.06 -20.28 21.26
C LYS A 107 18.10 -18.82 21.74
N LEU A 108 17.20 -18.00 21.21
CA LEU A 108 17.10 -16.57 21.54
C LEU A 108 16.17 -16.27 22.73
N GLY A 109 15.30 -17.22 23.09
CA GLY A 109 14.17 -16.96 24.01
C GLY A 109 13.13 -16.03 23.40
N THR A 110 11.98 -15.88 24.04
CA THR A 110 10.84 -15.10 23.52
C THR A 110 11.18 -13.64 23.28
N GLY A 111 11.79 -12.96 24.27
CA GLY A 111 12.21 -11.56 24.13
C GLY A 111 13.38 -11.35 23.16
N GLY A 112 14.19 -12.38 22.91
CA GLY A 112 15.23 -12.33 21.87
C GLY A 112 14.63 -12.42 20.47
N LEU A 113 13.65 -13.30 20.26
CA LEU A 113 12.92 -13.42 18.99
C LEU A 113 12.17 -12.14 18.65
N GLN A 114 11.42 -11.59 19.61
CA GLN A 114 10.67 -10.34 19.38
C GLN A 114 11.58 -9.20 18.93
N ARG A 115 12.75 -9.06 19.57
CA ARG A 115 13.75 -8.05 19.20
C ARG A 115 14.40 -8.34 17.85
N ALA A 116 14.70 -9.60 17.54
CA ALA A 116 15.32 -9.96 16.27
C ALA A 116 14.37 -9.71 15.08
N TYR A 117 13.12 -10.17 15.16
CA TYR A 117 12.14 -10.02 14.09
C TYR A 117 11.72 -8.56 13.88
N GLY A 118 11.31 -7.87 14.95
CA GLY A 118 10.97 -6.44 14.86
C GLY A 118 12.19 -5.60 14.45
N GLY A 119 13.37 -5.93 14.98
CA GLY A 119 14.63 -5.26 14.63
C GLY A 119 14.99 -5.39 13.16
N SER A 120 14.87 -6.60 12.59
CA SER A 120 15.18 -6.85 11.17
C SER A 120 14.29 -5.99 10.24
N VAL A 121 12.99 -5.91 10.53
CA VAL A 121 12.07 -5.04 9.77
C VAL A 121 12.42 -3.57 9.96
N LYS A 122 12.78 -3.16 11.18
CA LYS A 122 13.15 -1.77 11.48
C LYS A 122 14.41 -1.34 10.73
N GLU A 123 15.43 -2.21 10.68
CA GLU A 123 16.68 -1.96 9.97
C GLU A 123 16.46 -1.88 8.45
N ALA A 124 15.64 -2.78 7.89
CA ALA A 124 15.24 -2.74 6.49
C ALA A 124 14.47 -1.45 6.17
N LEU A 125 13.44 -1.09 6.96
CA LEU A 125 12.67 0.14 6.74
C LEU A 125 13.52 1.41 6.79
N ALA A 126 14.57 1.46 7.61
CA ALA A 126 15.48 2.60 7.66
C ALA A 126 16.27 2.83 6.36
N LYS A 127 16.39 1.78 5.53
CA LYS A 127 17.10 1.80 4.23
C LYS A 127 16.14 1.85 3.04
N LEU A 128 14.84 1.70 3.28
CA LEU A 128 13.83 1.57 2.22
C LEU A 128 13.57 2.91 1.52
N PRO A 129 13.80 3.00 0.20
CA PRO A 129 13.37 4.16 -0.58
C PRO A 129 11.84 4.22 -0.63
N THR A 130 11.27 5.40 -0.41
CA THR A 130 9.81 5.61 -0.41
C THR A 130 9.39 6.68 -1.42
N LYS A 131 8.13 6.61 -1.84
CA LYS A 131 7.49 7.62 -2.69
C LYS A 131 6.13 7.99 -2.11
N VAL A 132 5.69 9.23 -2.35
CA VAL A 132 4.36 9.68 -1.96
C VAL A 132 3.33 9.14 -2.96
N LYS A 133 2.28 8.50 -2.45
CA LYS A 133 1.09 8.11 -3.18
C LYS A 133 -0.05 9.05 -2.83
N ILE A 134 -0.65 9.63 -3.86
CA ILE A 134 -1.88 10.42 -3.76
C ILE A 134 -3.03 9.48 -4.11
N PRO A 135 -3.98 9.21 -3.18
CA PRO A 135 -5.16 8.44 -3.50
C PRO A 135 -6.01 9.19 -4.53
N MET A 136 -6.30 8.54 -5.64
CA MET A 136 -7.17 9.08 -6.70
C MET A 136 -8.56 8.44 -6.60
N VAL A 137 -9.59 9.17 -7.01
CA VAL A 137 -10.94 8.65 -7.20
C VAL A 137 -11.39 8.87 -8.63
N HIS A 138 -12.18 7.92 -9.15
CA HIS A 138 -12.75 8.01 -10.48
C HIS A 138 -14.21 8.46 -10.42
N ARG A 139 -14.55 9.45 -11.23
CA ARG A 139 -15.92 9.94 -11.41
C ARG A 139 -16.26 9.92 -12.89
N SER A 140 -17.43 9.40 -13.22
CA SER A 140 -17.99 9.46 -14.57
C SER A 140 -19.09 10.51 -14.64
N LEU A 141 -19.15 11.21 -15.76
CA LEU A 141 -20.11 12.27 -15.99
C LEU A 141 -20.40 12.42 -17.48
N ALA A 142 -21.65 12.79 -17.81
CA ALA A 142 -22.04 13.14 -19.17
C ALA A 142 -22.18 14.66 -19.26
N CYS A 143 -21.58 15.27 -20.28
CA CYS A 143 -21.64 16.72 -20.51
C CYS A 143 -21.88 17.08 -21.97
N GLN A 144 -22.35 18.31 -22.20
CA GLN A 144 -22.49 18.86 -23.54
C GLN A 144 -21.13 19.30 -24.10
N TYR A 145 -21.01 19.37 -25.43
CA TYR A 145 -19.80 19.86 -26.10
C TYR A 145 -19.39 21.27 -25.69
N THR A 146 -20.34 22.10 -25.27
CA THR A 146 -20.07 23.45 -24.76
C THR A 146 -19.43 23.47 -23.37
N GLN A 147 -19.56 22.38 -22.60
CA GLN A 147 -19.14 22.29 -21.20
C GLN A 147 -17.76 21.64 -21.03
N ILE A 148 -17.26 20.91 -22.03
CA ILE A 148 -16.02 20.12 -21.92
C ILE A 148 -14.81 20.95 -21.49
N ASN A 149 -14.63 22.15 -22.05
CA ASN A 149 -13.48 23.00 -21.73
C ASN A 149 -13.51 23.50 -20.28
N ASP A 150 -14.70 23.80 -19.75
CA ASP A 150 -14.84 24.24 -18.37
C ASP A 150 -14.62 23.07 -17.40
N ILE A 151 -15.11 21.89 -17.75
CA ILE A 151 -14.88 20.66 -16.98
C ILE A 151 -13.40 20.31 -16.95
N GLN A 152 -12.71 20.37 -18.10
CA GLN A 152 -11.28 20.13 -18.20
C GLN A 152 -10.49 21.10 -17.30
N ARG A 153 -10.80 22.40 -17.33
CA ARG A 153 -10.17 23.39 -16.46
C ARG A 153 -10.41 23.11 -14.98
N ILE A 154 -11.61 22.67 -14.60
CA ILE A 154 -11.93 22.29 -13.22
C ILE A 154 -11.06 21.10 -12.80
N VAL A 155 -11.01 20.05 -13.62
CA VAL A 155 -10.22 18.84 -13.36
C VAL A 155 -8.74 19.18 -13.19
N GLU A 156 -8.16 19.94 -14.13
CA GLU A 156 -6.77 20.39 -14.06
C GLU A 156 -6.50 21.28 -12.83
N SER A 157 -7.42 22.17 -12.46
CA SER A 157 -7.28 23.04 -11.28
C SER A 157 -7.29 22.29 -9.94
N LEU A 158 -7.68 21.02 -9.95
CA LEU A 158 -7.74 20.15 -8.78
C LEU A 158 -6.72 19.00 -8.86
N ASP A 159 -5.67 19.15 -9.68
CA ASP A 159 -4.63 18.15 -9.91
C ASP A 159 -5.18 16.80 -10.42
N GLY A 160 -6.31 16.84 -11.12
CA GLY A 160 -6.93 15.68 -11.77
C GLY A 160 -6.57 15.55 -13.24
N ALA A 161 -7.03 14.46 -13.85
CA ALA A 161 -6.91 14.21 -15.27
C ALA A 161 -8.19 13.58 -15.85
N ILE A 162 -8.44 13.80 -17.14
CA ILE A 162 -9.48 13.08 -17.86
C ILE A 162 -8.86 11.79 -18.42
N ILE A 163 -9.30 10.64 -17.94
CA ILE A 163 -8.73 9.33 -18.30
C ILE A 163 -9.49 8.62 -19.42
N SER A 164 -10.72 9.05 -19.71
CA SER A 164 -11.50 8.56 -20.85
C SER A 164 -12.49 9.61 -21.35
N GLN A 165 -12.68 9.66 -22.68
CA GLN A 165 -13.62 10.54 -23.35
C GLN A 165 -14.33 9.78 -24.48
N THR A 166 -15.66 9.75 -24.45
CA THR A 166 -16.48 9.14 -25.50
C THR A 166 -17.40 10.20 -26.09
N PHE A 167 -17.27 10.47 -27.39
CA PHE A 167 -18.06 11.47 -28.10
C PHE A 167 -19.26 10.83 -28.78
N ALA A 168 -20.47 11.21 -28.38
CA ALA A 168 -21.74 10.80 -28.97
C ALA A 168 -22.68 12.02 -29.07
N GLU A 169 -23.99 11.84 -28.83
CA GLU A 169 -24.94 12.95 -28.68
C GLU A 169 -24.56 13.88 -27.51
N SER A 170 -23.95 13.31 -26.48
CA SER A 170 -23.25 14.02 -25.40
C SER A 170 -21.86 13.40 -25.23
N ILE A 171 -21.03 14.01 -24.39
CA ILE A 171 -19.67 13.53 -24.11
C ILE A 171 -19.67 12.82 -22.77
N ASP A 172 -19.36 11.54 -22.77
CA ASP A 172 -19.12 10.78 -21.54
C ASP A 172 -17.64 10.89 -21.16
N LEU A 173 -17.39 11.43 -19.98
CA LEU A 173 -16.06 11.60 -19.42
C LEU A 173 -15.88 10.66 -18.23
N VAL A 174 -14.68 10.09 -18.11
CA VAL A 174 -14.18 9.53 -16.87
C VAL A 174 -12.99 10.36 -16.44
N VAL A 175 -13.05 10.89 -15.22
CA VAL A 175 -12.01 11.71 -14.64
C VAL A 175 -11.41 11.02 -13.43
N GLU A 176 -10.12 11.19 -13.25
CA GLU A 176 -9.44 10.90 -11.99
C GLU A 176 -9.10 12.20 -11.29
N ILE A 177 -9.34 12.26 -9.99
CA ILE A 177 -9.03 13.42 -9.14
C ILE A 177 -8.46 12.93 -7.82
N PRO A 178 -7.57 13.69 -7.17
CA PRO A 178 -7.18 13.40 -5.80
C PRO A 178 -8.41 13.27 -4.91
N LEU A 179 -8.48 12.20 -4.11
CA LEU A 179 -9.57 11.93 -3.17
C LEU A 179 -9.80 13.13 -2.22
N ALA A 180 -8.74 13.84 -1.86
CA ALA A 180 -8.83 15.04 -1.03
C ALA A 180 -9.62 16.19 -1.70
N ASN A 181 -9.64 16.24 -3.03
CA ASN A 181 -10.30 17.27 -3.83
C ASN A 181 -11.69 16.85 -4.32
N GLU A 182 -12.17 15.65 -3.97
CA GLU A 182 -13.42 15.11 -4.47
C GLU A 182 -14.62 16.01 -4.15
N THR A 183 -14.75 16.46 -2.90
CA THR A 183 -15.85 17.33 -2.49
C THR A 183 -15.84 18.65 -3.28
N ALA A 184 -14.66 19.28 -3.42
CA ALA A 184 -14.52 20.51 -4.18
C ALA A 184 -14.80 20.32 -5.69
N PHE A 185 -14.43 19.17 -6.25
CA PHE A 185 -14.77 18.81 -7.61
C PHE A 185 -16.29 18.71 -7.80
N CYS A 186 -16.98 17.98 -6.92
CA CYS A 186 -18.43 17.84 -6.95
C CYS A 186 -19.12 19.21 -6.93
N GLU A 187 -18.72 20.10 -6.01
CA GLU A 187 -19.28 21.45 -5.89
C GLU A 187 -19.06 22.28 -7.17
N LYS A 188 -17.84 22.27 -7.73
CA LYS A 188 -17.52 23.03 -8.95
C LYS A 188 -18.32 22.52 -10.16
N ILE A 189 -18.47 21.21 -10.32
CA ILE A 189 -19.27 20.62 -11.40
C ILE A 189 -20.75 20.97 -11.25
N THR A 190 -21.30 20.89 -10.04
CA THR A 190 -22.69 21.30 -9.78
C THR A 190 -22.93 22.77 -10.15
N ASN A 191 -21.99 23.67 -9.80
CA ASN A 191 -22.11 25.09 -10.10
C ASN A 191 -22.04 25.40 -11.60
N VAL A 192 -21.10 24.81 -12.34
CA VAL A 192 -20.95 25.04 -13.79
C VAL A 192 -22.09 24.42 -14.60
N SER A 193 -22.70 23.35 -14.09
CA SER A 193 -23.81 22.68 -14.76
C SER A 193 -25.20 23.13 -14.30
N ALA A 194 -25.30 24.08 -13.36
CA ALA A 194 -26.55 24.39 -12.67
C ALA A 194 -27.28 23.13 -12.14
N GLY A 195 -26.50 22.13 -11.71
CA GLY A 195 -27.01 20.84 -11.20
C GLY A 195 -27.46 19.82 -12.26
N GLN A 196 -27.24 20.09 -13.55
CA GLN A 196 -27.69 19.18 -14.63
C GLN A 196 -26.76 17.99 -14.86
N ILE A 197 -25.48 18.10 -14.48
CA ILE A 197 -24.52 17.00 -14.61
C ILE A 197 -24.63 16.09 -13.37
N GLN A 198 -24.88 14.82 -13.60
CA GLN A 198 -24.82 13.79 -12.56
C GLN A 198 -23.44 13.13 -12.55
N LEU A 199 -22.74 13.25 -11.43
CA LEU A 199 -21.52 12.52 -11.16
C LEU A 199 -21.87 11.10 -10.69
N LYS A 200 -21.25 10.09 -11.29
CA LYS A 200 -21.38 8.69 -10.90
C LYS A 200 -20.03 8.14 -10.46
N GLU A 201 -20.06 7.22 -9.49
CA GLU A 201 -18.85 6.47 -9.14
C GLU A 201 -18.52 5.49 -10.26
N THR A 202 -17.24 5.41 -10.60
CA THR A 202 -16.73 4.37 -11.50
C THR A 202 -15.99 3.35 -10.64
N ARG A 203 -16.37 2.08 -10.74
CA ARG A 203 -15.70 0.97 -10.05
C ARG A 203 -14.40 0.59 -10.75
#